data_AF-A0A9Q0YCH1-F1
#
_entry.id   AF-A0A9Q0YCH1-F1
#
_cell.length_a   1.000
_cell.length_b   1.000
_cell.length_c   1.000
_cell.angle_alpha   90.00
_cell.angle_beta   90.00
_cell.angle_gamma   90.00
#
_symmetry.space_group_name_H-M   'P 1'
#
loop_
_entity.id
_entity.type
_entity.pdbx_description
1 polymer ?
#
loop_
_entity_poly.entity_id
_entity_poly.type
_entity_poly.pdbx_seq_one_letter_code
_entity_poly.pdbx_strand_id
1 'polypeptide(L)'
;MWCHPHNAFIKQHTCTPNLEMLTVSIRPYYLPREFSHVLLYTVYIPDKSAAKAGSQELGAVIHELKVESPEAFIVVNGDFNHGTLKRSGSAFYQHVNCLTPGDIILDLCYSNIKDVQ
;
A
#
# COMPACT_ATOMS: atom_id res chain seq x y z
N MET A 1 12.15 -12.91 15.62
CA MET A 1 11.98 -12.24 14.31
C MET A 1 10.83 -12.93 13.58
N TRP A 2 9.89 -12.20 12.98
CA TRP A 2 8.62 -12.74 12.42
C TRP A 2 8.72 -13.17 10.94
N CYS A 3 9.82 -12.83 10.28
CA CYS A 3 10.17 -13.23 8.93
C CYS A 3 11.67 -13.52 8.86
N HIS A 4 12.07 -14.47 8.03
CA HIS A 4 13.49 -14.70 7.73
C HIS A 4 14.03 -13.54 6.87
N PRO A 5 15.28 -13.06 7.05
CA PRO A 5 15.85 -12.00 6.22
C PRO A 5 15.86 -12.33 4.72
N HIS A 6 16.14 -13.59 4.35
CA HIS A 6 16.06 -14.06 2.95
C HIS A 6 14.63 -14.23 2.41
N ASN A 7 13.61 -13.84 3.17
CA ASN A 7 12.23 -13.82 2.71
C ASN A 7 11.69 -12.38 2.61
N ALA A 8 12.54 -11.36 2.77
CA ALA A 8 12.18 -9.97 2.69
C ALA A 8 13.07 -9.25 1.66
N PHE A 9 12.45 -8.66 0.64
CA PHE A 9 13.15 -8.05 -0.48
C PHE A 9 12.47 -6.76 -0.92
N ILE A 10 13.26 -5.76 -1.28
CA ILE A 10 12.75 -4.59 -1.99
C ILE A 10 12.35 -5.05 -3.39
N LYS A 11 11.08 -4.86 -3.75
CA LYS A 11 10.56 -5.14 -5.10
C LYS A 11 10.73 -3.96 -6.02
N GLN A 12 10.34 -2.78 -5.54
CA GLN A 12 10.32 -1.56 -6.34
C GLN A 12 10.44 -0.35 -5.43
N HIS A 13 11.00 0.72 -5.96
CA HIS A 13 10.86 2.05 -5.39
C HIS A 13 10.54 3.03 -6.50
N THR A 14 9.75 4.06 -6.18
CA THR A 14 9.36 5.14 -7.08
C THR A 14 9.58 6.46 -6.36
N CYS A 15 10.16 7.43 -7.04
CA CYS A 15 10.28 8.79 -6.55
C CYS A 15 10.00 9.75 -7.71
N THR A 16 8.81 10.32 -7.69
CA THR A 16 8.34 11.34 -8.66
C THR A 16 7.95 12.60 -7.88
N PRO A 17 7.71 13.73 -8.57
CA PRO A 17 7.17 14.92 -7.91
C PRO A 17 5.83 14.70 -7.20
N ASN A 18 5.10 13.62 -7.53
CA ASN A 18 3.77 13.36 -7.00
C ASN A 18 3.71 12.19 -6.00
N LEU A 19 4.71 11.32 -6.00
CA LEU A 19 4.70 10.05 -5.28
C LEU A 19 6.12 9.61 -4.91
N GLU A 20 6.34 9.39 -3.63
CA GLU A 20 7.44 8.57 -3.11
C GLU A 20 6.87 7.25 -2.58
N MET A 21 7.44 6.13 -3.01
CA MET A 21 6.92 4.82 -2.67
C MET A 21 8.03 3.79 -2.60
N LEU A 22 7.97 2.93 -1.58
CA LEU A 22 8.78 1.73 -1.45
C LEU A 22 7.88 0.51 -1.34
N THR A 23 8.11 -0.50 -2.18
CA THR A 23 7.41 -1.78 -2.12
C THR A 23 8.36 -2.88 -1.67
N VAL A 24 7.98 -3.57 -0.61
CA VAL A 24 8.72 -4.71 -0.06
C VAL A 24 7.88 -5.98 -0.20
N SER A 25 8.46 -7.03 -0.76
CA SER A 25 7.89 -8.38 -0.76
C SER A 25 8.42 -9.14 0.44
N ILE A 26 7.52 -9.70 1.25
CA ILE A 26 7.86 -10.36 2.51
C ILE A 26 7.08 -11.68 2.61
N ARG A 27 7.73 -12.77 3.02
CA ARG A 27 7.05 -14.04 3.37
C ARG A 27 7.28 -14.43 4.84
N PRO A 28 6.39 -13.97 5.75
CA PRO A 28 6.42 -14.34 7.17
C PRO A 28 6.26 -15.85 7.39
N TYR A 29 6.74 -16.36 8.54
CA TYR A 29 6.62 -17.79 8.87
C TYR A 29 5.17 -18.27 9.01
N TYR A 30 4.29 -17.38 9.50
CA TYR A 30 2.90 -17.69 9.81
C TYR A 30 1.92 -17.02 8.83
N LEU A 31 2.36 -16.76 7.59
CA LEU A 31 1.47 -16.27 6.56
C LEU A 31 0.43 -17.36 6.22
N PRO A 32 -0.88 -17.04 6.19
CA PRO A 32 -1.91 -17.97 5.75
C PRO A 32 -1.59 -18.59 4.38
N ARG A 33 -1.96 -19.86 4.18
CA ARG A 33 -1.50 -20.67 3.03
C ARG A 33 -2.06 -20.18 1.70
N GLU A 34 -3.20 -19.53 1.74
CA GLU A 34 -3.84 -18.86 0.62
C GLU A 34 -3.00 -17.71 0.05
N PHE A 35 -2.06 -17.15 0.83
CA PHE A 35 -1.19 -16.08 0.37
C PHE A 35 0.21 -16.57 0.02
N SER A 36 0.66 -16.20 -1.18
CA SER A 36 2.01 -16.49 -1.66
C SER A 36 3.09 -15.66 -0.94
N HIS A 37 2.79 -14.41 -0.61
CA HIS A 37 3.62 -13.48 0.15
C HIS A 37 2.80 -12.21 0.46
N VAL A 38 3.41 -11.29 1.20
CA VAL A 38 2.89 -9.94 1.44
C VAL A 38 3.62 -8.97 0.52
N LEU A 39 2.89 -8.11 -0.19
CA LEU A 39 3.41 -6.91 -0.81
C LEU A 39 3.04 -5.72 0.07
N LEU A 40 4.03 -5.17 0.76
CA LEU A 40 3.89 -4.00 1.61
C LEU A 40 4.36 -2.76 0.85
N TYR A 41 3.46 -1.82 0.63
CA TYR A 41 3.72 -0.53 0.02
C TYR A 41 3.74 0.53 1.11
N THR A 42 4.82 1.28 1.19
CA THR A 42 4.93 2.49 2.00
C THR A 42 4.90 3.69 1.07
N VAL A 43 3.94 4.58 1.29
CA VAL A 43 3.58 5.69 0.38
C VAL A 43 3.77 7.02 1.08
N TYR A 44 4.31 7.99 0.34
CA TYR A 44 4.29 9.40 0.69
C TYR A 44 3.87 10.22 -0.54
N ILE A 45 2.78 10.99 -0.40
CA ILE A 45 2.34 11.97 -1.40
C ILE A 45 2.67 13.35 -0.83
N PRO A 46 3.49 14.20 -1.51
CA PRO A 46 4.06 15.39 -0.88
C PRO A 46 3.05 16.42 -0.34
N ASP A 47 1.97 16.70 -1.10
CA ASP A 47 0.98 17.70 -0.71
C ASP A 47 -0.39 17.51 -1.42
N LYS A 48 -1.33 18.41 -1.12
CA LYS A 48 -2.67 18.43 -1.71
C LYS A 48 -2.69 18.60 -3.24
N SER A 49 -1.72 19.31 -3.81
CA SER A 49 -1.63 19.52 -5.26
C SER A 49 -1.21 18.24 -5.99
N ALA A 50 -0.36 17.43 -5.36
CA ALA A 50 0.07 16.13 -5.84
C ALA A 50 -1.00 15.03 -5.66
N ALA A 51 -1.92 15.17 -4.70
CA ALA A 51 -2.90 14.15 -4.29
C ALA A 51 -3.53 13.34 -5.43
N LYS A 52 -4.03 14.01 -6.47
CA LYS A 52 -4.68 13.34 -7.60
C LYS A 52 -3.68 12.57 -8.47
N ALA A 53 -2.58 13.21 -8.85
CA ALA A 53 -1.57 12.60 -9.71
C ALA A 53 -0.85 11.45 -8.99
N GLY A 54 -0.45 11.65 -7.73
CA GLY A 54 0.17 10.63 -6.89
C GLY A 54 -0.75 9.41 -6.68
N SER A 55 -2.05 9.63 -6.46
CA SER A 55 -3.02 8.53 -6.36
C SER A 55 -3.16 7.74 -7.66
N GLN A 56 -3.05 8.40 -8.82
CA GLN A 56 -3.10 7.75 -10.14
C GLN A 56 -1.83 6.94 -10.41
N GLU A 57 -0.66 7.52 -10.16
CA GLU A 57 0.64 6.84 -10.28
C GLU A 57 0.71 5.61 -9.37
N LEU A 58 0.29 5.76 -8.11
CA LEU A 58 0.22 4.65 -7.16
C LEU A 58 -0.73 3.54 -7.64
N GLY A 59 -1.89 3.91 -8.17
CA GLY A 59 -2.85 2.95 -8.71
C GLY A 59 -2.29 2.14 -9.88
N ALA A 60 -1.49 2.76 -10.75
CA ALA A 60 -0.82 2.08 -11.85
C ALA A 60 0.22 1.07 -11.35
N VAL A 61 1.09 1.47 -10.42
CA VAL A 61 2.11 0.59 -9.84
C VAL A 61 1.47 -0.61 -9.12
N ILE A 62 0.43 -0.36 -8.33
CA ILE A 62 -0.30 -1.45 -7.63
C ILE A 62 -0.92 -2.41 -8.65
N HIS A 63 -1.48 -1.90 -9.74
CA HIS A 63 -2.08 -2.75 -10.77
C HIS A 63 -1.04 -3.67 -11.41
N GLU A 64 0.12 -3.14 -11.81
CA GLU A 64 1.22 -3.92 -12.40
C GLU A 64 1.69 -5.03 -11.46
N LEU A 65 2.04 -4.69 -10.23
CA LEU A 65 2.55 -5.66 -9.25
C LEU A 65 1.47 -6.67 -8.80
N LYS A 66 0.20 -6.27 -8.81
CA LYS A 66 -0.91 -7.20 -8.55
C LYS A 66 -1.08 -8.20 -9.70
N VAL A 67 -0.89 -7.79 -10.95
CA VAL A 67 -0.91 -8.71 -12.10
C VAL A 67 0.23 -9.72 -12.02
N GLU A 68 1.41 -9.31 -11.57
CA GLU A 68 2.55 -10.22 -11.36
C GLU A 68 2.38 -11.18 -10.17
N SER A 69 1.59 -10.79 -9.17
CA SER A 69 1.41 -11.53 -7.92
C SER A 69 -0.06 -11.59 -7.50
N PRO A 70 -0.92 -12.31 -8.23
CA PRO A 70 -2.36 -12.34 -8.00
C PRO A 70 -2.75 -12.89 -6.61
N GLU A 71 -1.97 -13.84 -6.10
CA GLU A 71 -2.17 -14.48 -4.79
C GLU A 71 -1.39 -13.78 -3.66
N ALA A 72 -0.98 -12.52 -3.83
CA ALA A 72 -0.32 -11.76 -2.78
C ALA A 72 -1.35 -11.12 -1.84
N PHE A 73 -1.03 -11.12 -0.55
CA PHE A 73 -1.68 -10.22 0.39
C PHE A 73 -1.07 -8.82 0.20
N ILE A 74 -1.88 -7.83 -0.14
CA ILE A 74 -1.43 -6.47 -0.43
C ILE A 74 -1.80 -5.58 0.75
N VAL A 75 -0.81 -4.86 1.27
CA VAL A 75 -1.00 -3.80 2.26
C VAL A 75 -0.37 -2.52 1.70
N VAL A 76 -1.16 -1.44 1.66
CA VAL A 76 -0.68 -0.12 1.25
C VAL A 76 -0.88 0.84 2.40
N ASN A 77 0.20 1.42 2.92
CA ASN A 77 0.14 2.37 4.02
C ASN A 77 1.06 3.58 3.81
N GLY A 78 0.85 4.60 4.63
CA GLY A 78 1.69 5.78 4.68
C GLY A 78 0.87 7.06 4.64
N ASP A 79 1.55 8.18 4.34
CA ASP A 79 0.95 9.51 4.29
C ASP A 79 0.51 9.81 2.86
N PHE A 80 -0.80 9.74 2.65
CA PHE A 80 -1.42 10.02 1.35
C PHE A 80 -1.67 11.51 1.15
N ASN A 81 -1.44 12.33 2.18
CA ASN A 81 -1.99 13.65 2.31
C ASN A 81 -3.50 13.61 1.95
N HIS A 82 -3.96 14.48 1.06
CA HIS A 82 -5.34 14.48 0.57
C HIS A 82 -5.62 13.46 -0.55
N GLY A 83 -4.71 12.52 -0.80
CA GLY A 83 -4.81 11.44 -1.80
C GLY A 83 -5.67 10.26 -1.33
N THR A 84 -5.98 9.33 -2.24
CA THR A 84 -6.79 8.15 -1.91
C THR A 84 -6.71 7.04 -2.97
N LEU A 85 -6.86 5.78 -2.54
CA LEU A 85 -7.05 4.63 -3.44
C LEU A 85 -8.51 4.34 -3.79
N LYS A 86 -9.48 5.10 -3.28
CA LYS A 86 -10.93 4.85 -3.48
C LYS A 86 -11.36 4.85 -4.95
N ARG A 87 -10.58 5.45 -5.85
CA ARG A 87 -10.93 5.64 -7.26
C ARG A 87 -10.43 4.55 -8.20
N SER A 88 -9.65 3.58 -7.71
CA SER A 88 -8.83 2.70 -8.57
C SER A 88 -9.50 1.37 -8.97
N GLY A 89 -10.83 1.23 -8.86
CA GLY A 89 -11.60 0.08 -9.38
C GLY A 89 -11.27 -1.30 -8.77
N SER A 90 -10.32 -1.37 -7.85
CA SER A 90 -9.90 -2.55 -7.11
C SER A 90 -10.43 -2.43 -5.69
N ALA A 91 -11.08 -3.48 -5.17
CA ALA A 91 -11.66 -3.51 -3.83
C ALA A 91 -10.55 -3.51 -2.76
N PHE A 92 -9.95 -2.35 -2.52
CA PHE A 92 -9.10 -2.10 -1.38
C PHE A 92 -9.95 -1.60 -0.21
N TYR A 93 -9.78 -2.23 0.94
CA TYR A 93 -10.48 -1.90 2.17
C TYR A 93 -9.59 -0.99 2.99
N GLN A 94 -10.13 0.17 3.37
CA GLN A 94 -9.42 1.14 4.20
C GLN A 94 -9.67 0.81 5.68
N HIS A 95 -8.63 0.82 6.51
CA HIS A 95 -8.70 0.41 7.92
C HIS A 95 -8.49 1.54 8.94
N VAL A 96 -7.83 2.63 8.56
CA VAL A 96 -7.46 3.73 9.47
C VAL A 96 -8.49 4.84 9.39
N ASN A 97 -9.36 4.93 10.40
CA ASN A 97 -10.36 5.99 10.51
C ASN A 97 -10.02 7.03 11.59
N CYS A 98 -8.87 6.90 12.26
CA CYS A 98 -8.48 7.85 13.30
C CYS A 98 -7.94 9.15 12.69
N LEU A 99 -8.26 10.27 13.35
CA LEU A 99 -7.74 11.58 12.98
C LEU A 99 -6.24 11.62 13.27
N THR A 100 -5.47 12.16 12.33
CA THR A 100 -4.08 12.58 12.58
C THR A 100 -4.09 13.99 13.19
N PRO A 101 -3.02 14.44 13.88
CA PRO A 101 -3.00 15.76 14.50
C PRO A 101 -3.41 16.88 13.52
N GLY A 102 -4.46 17.62 13.85
CA GLY A 102 -5.07 18.64 12.96
C GLY A 102 -6.45 18.28 12.38
N ASP A 103 -7.12 17.25 12.91
CA ASP A 103 -8.49 16.83 12.53
C ASP A 103 -8.65 16.40 11.06
N ILE A 104 -7.57 15.96 10.43
CA ILE A 104 -7.57 15.42 9.06
C ILE A 104 -6.99 14.00 9.11
N ILE A 105 -7.44 13.11 8.22
CA ILE A 105 -6.84 11.79 8.04
C ILE A 105 -5.89 11.88 6.85
N LEU A 106 -4.58 12.02 7.10
CA LEU A 106 -3.53 12.05 6.07
C LEU A 106 -2.90 10.66 5.90
N ASP A 107 -2.69 9.98 7.02
CA ASP A 107 -2.25 8.59 7.04
C ASP A 107 -3.39 7.64 6.69
N LEU A 108 -3.21 6.83 5.66
CA LEU A 108 -4.18 5.80 5.26
C LEU A 108 -3.52 4.43 5.26
N CYS A 109 -4.32 3.40 5.55
CA CYS A 109 -3.92 2.02 5.41
C CYS A 109 -5.01 1.25 4.67
N TYR A 110 -4.62 0.54 3.62
CA TYR A 110 -5.48 -0.24 2.75
C TYR A 110 -5.00 -1.69 2.68
N SER A 111 -5.92 -2.65 2.51
CA SER A 111 -5.56 -4.01 2.05
C SER A 111 -6.54 -4.55 1.03
N ASN A 112 -6.10 -5.54 0.24
CA ASN A 112 -6.95 -6.25 -0.72
C ASN A 112 -7.90 -7.28 -0.09
N ILE A 113 -7.78 -7.51 1.22
CA ILE A 113 -8.66 -8.37 2.01
C ILE A 113 -9.45 -7.51 2.99
N LYS A 114 -10.75 -7.79 3.10
CA LYS A 114 -11.61 -7.12 4.06
C LYS A 114 -11.29 -7.66 5.45
N ASP A 115 -11.16 -6.77 6.43
CA ASP A 115 -11.11 -7.22 7.81
C ASP A 115 -12.42 -7.95 8.15
N VAL A 116 -12.28 -9.16 8.68
CA VAL A 116 -13.40 -9.98 9.17
C VAL A 116 -13.37 -9.81 10.69
N GLN A 117 -14.16 -8.85 11.18
CA GLN A 117 -14.55 -8.81 12.59
C GLN A 117 -15.45 -10.00 12.93
#